data_AF-A0A970M617-F1
#
_entry.id   AF-A0A970M617-F1
#
_cell.length_a   1.000
_cell.length_b   1.000
_cell.length_c   1.000
_cell.angle_alpha   90.00
_cell.angle_beta   90.00
_cell.angle_gamma   90.00
#
_symmetry.space_group_name_H-M   'P 1'
#
loop_
_entity.id
_entity.type
_entity.pdbx_description
1 polymer ?
#
loop_
_entity_poly.entity_id
_entity_poly.type
_entity_poly.pdbx_seq_one_letter_code
_entity_poly.pdbx_strand_id
1 'polypeptide(L)'
;MIIQFSPKRSHAPIALMAFAAMCLVGCMEKDNPNIADNGAKKDDSDTAPDTSGPLVVDTFYNPNNQGNSGDNLHLLDRPDVAICLRACETPTDCVDRGNDAIHQAGNYLCTQQVCVYKGCNSNAECEEFQPGMDYKCDAKSGGCVSSCLSASDCVSEWVTADADDNNYTCGADRVCTYKGCLNDTECQIAYGSRYLCMDPLNTGIPVCQLGCFAPADCVRDVNVASEDADNWECIDERCYYSGCKNDEECGPGMRCINLNDK
;
A
#
# COMPACT_ATOMS: atom_id res chain seq x y z
N MET A 1 27.21 -37.78 27.98
CA MET A 1 26.13 -37.03 27.30
C MET A 1 26.45 -35.55 27.48
N ILE A 2 27.04 -34.92 26.47
CA ILE A 2 27.55 -33.55 26.52
C ILE A 2 26.42 -32.64 26.04
N ILE A 3 25.94 -31.77 26.92
CA ILE A 3 24.96 -30.73 26.62
C ILE A 3 25.77 -29.47 26.30
N GLN A 4 25.80 -29.06 25.03
CA GLN A 4 26.30 -27.76 24.62
C GLN A 4 25.17 -26.74 24.64
N PHE A 5 25.37 -25.67 25.41
CA PHE A 5 24.58 -24.45 25.38
C PHE A 5 25.24 -23.45 24.42
N SER A 6 24.48 -22.89 23.48
CA SER A 6 24.88 -21.72 22.69
C SER A 6 24.61 -20.41 23.45
N PRO A 7 25.48 -19.40 23.35
CA PRO A 7 25.40 -18.18 24.16
C PRO A 7 24.44 -17.13 23.58
N LYS A 8 23.74 -16.45 24.49
CA LYS A 8 22.98 -15.20 24.27
C LYS A 8 23.87 -14.12 23.67
N ARG A 9 23.40 -13.42 22.63
CA ARG A 9 23.99 -12.17 22.13
C ARG A 9 23.65 -11.04 23.10
N SER A 10 24.68 -10.55 23.79
CA SER A 10 24.66 -9.33 24.59
C SER A 10 24.70 -8.11 23.67
N HIS A 11 23.71 -7.22 23.78
CA HIS A 11 23.76 -5.90 23.17
C HIS A 11 24.72 -5.01 23.97
N ALA A 12 25.70 -4.42 23.29
CA ALA A 12 26.60 -3.42 23.85
C ALA A 12 25.92 -2.02 23.83
N PRO A 13 26.11 -1.18 24.86
CA PRO A 13 25.56 0.18 24.86
C PRO A 13 26.37 1.09 23.93
N ILE A 14 25.69 1.75 23.01
CA ILE A 14 26.26 2.82 22.17
C ILE A 14 26.43 4.06 23.04
N ALA A 15 27.68 4.50 23.18
CA ALA A 15 28.06 5.71 23.89
C ALA A 15 27.66 6.95 23.08
N LEU A 16 26.85 7.80 23.71
CA LEU A 16 26.51 9.15 23.26
C LEU A 16 27.76 10.04 23.37
N MET A 17 28.36 10.47 22.25
CA MET A 17 29.30 11.58 22.25
C MET A 17 28.61 12.86 21.77
N ALA A 18 28.54 13.82 22.68
CA ALA A 18 28.17 15.19 22.41
C ALA A 18 29.26 15.88 21.55
N PHE A 19 28.84 16.56 20.49
CA PHE A 19 29.63 17.62 19.86
C PHE A 19 28.80 18.91 19.84
N ALA A 20 29.24 19.86 20.64
CA ALA A 20 28.88 21.26 20.50
C ALA A 20 30.08 21.99 19.88
N ALA A 21 29.86 22.69 18.76
CA ALA A 21 30.72 23.78 18.32
C ALA A 21 29.91 24.77 17.47
N MET A 22 30.16 26.04 17.77
CA MET A 22 29.39 27.24 17.47
C MET A 22 30.15 28.12 16.44
N CYS A 23 29.47 29.16 15.94
CA CYS A 23 29.95 30.35 15.17
C CYS A 23 29.95 30.20 13.64
N LEU A 24 29.17 30.96 12.85
CA LEU A 24 28.95 32.42 12.65
C LEU A 24 29.73 32.98 11.44
N VAL A 25 29.05 33.86 10.67
CA VAL A 25 29.50 34.71 9.54
C VAL A 25 29.63 33.93 8.21
N GLY A 26 28.93 34.23 7.10
CA GLY A 26 28.40 35.48 6.55
C GLY A 26 29.19 35.81 5.28
N CYS A 27 28.54 35.86 4.09
CA CYS A 27 28.85 36.74 2.95
C CYS A 27 28.07 36.40 1.66
N MET A 28 27.25 37.36 1.24
CA MET A 28 27.20 37.99 -0.10
C MET A 28 26.92 37.15 -1.36
N GLU A 29 25.66 37.26 -1.78
CA GLU A 29 25.16 37.63 -3.12
C GLU A 29 26.19 38.20 -4.11
N LYS A 30 26.24 37.62 -5.32
CA LYS A 30 26.77 38.26 -6.53
C LYS A 30 26.05 37.72 -7.76
N ASP A 31 25.19 38.55 -8.32
CA ASP A 31 24.69 38.41 -9.68
C ASP A 31 25.85 38.42 -10.68
N ASN A 32 25.76 37.59 -11.73
CA ASN A 32 26.27 37.95 -13.04
C ASN A 32 25.50 37.22 -14.16
N PRO A 33 24.96 37.95 -15.16
CA PRO A 33 24.14 37.40 -16.23
C PRO A 33 24.98 37.00 -17.46
N ASN A 34 24.30 36.32 -18.39
CA ASN A 34 24.70 36.09 -19.79
C ASN A 34 25.88 35.16 -20.08
N ILE A 35 25.54 33.90 -20.39
CA ILE A 35 26.24 33.16 -21.45
C ILE A 35 25.17 32.70 -22.44
N ALA A 36 25.15 33.37 -23.60
CA ALA A 36 24.56 32.83 -24.81
C ALA A 36 25.52 31.75 -25.33
N ASP A 37 25.04 30.51 -25.42
CA ASP A 37 25.71 29.47 -26.19
C ASP A 37 24.84 29.06 -27.37
N ASN A 38 25.51 28.96 -28.51
CA ASN A 38 24.96 28.76 -29.83
C ASN A 38 24.70 27.27 -30.07
N GLY A 39 23.74 27.02 -30.97
CA GLY A 39 23.21 25.71 -31.34
C GLY A 39 24.21 24.55 -31.43
N ALA A 40 23.77 23.42 -30.87
CA ALA A 40 24.19 22.09 -31.29
C ALA A 40 22.94 21.23 -31.48
N LYS A 41 22.84 20.64 -32.68
CA LYS A 41 21.87 19.60 -33.05
C LYS A 41 21.89 18.45 -32.02
N LYS A 42 20.72 17.95 -31.65
CA LYS A 42 20.54 16.63 -31.06
C LYS A 42 19.31 15.95 -31.65
N ASP A 43 19.60 15.05 -32.58
CA ASP A 43 19.12 13.68 -32.66
C ASP A 43 17.71 13.38 -32.12
N ASP A 44 16.80 13.19 -33.09
CA ASP A 44 15.57 12.41 -32.96
C ASP A 44 15.91 10.92 -32.73
N SER A 45 15.93 10.46 -31.47
CA SER A 45 15.74 9.05 -31.14
C SER A 45 15.56 8.82 -29.64
N ASP A 46 14.43 9.27 -29.07
CA ASP A 46 13.96 8.79 -27.78
C ASP A 46 12.46 8.48 -27.86
N THR A 47 12.13 7.34 -28.48
CA THR A 47 10.88 6.62 -28.18
C THR A 47 11.15 5.70 -26.99
N ALA A 48 11.27 6.30 -25.80
CA ALA A 48 11.07 5.55 -24.58
C ALA A 48 9.59 5.16 -24.52
N PRO A 49 9.22 3.89 -24.27
CA PRO A 49 7.84 3.55 -23.98
C PRO A 49 7.43 4.29 -22.71
N ASP A 50 6.41 5.12 -22.85
CA ASP A 50 5.66 5.69 -21.74
C ASP A 50 5.21 4.53 -20.83
N THR A 51 5.82 4.46 -19.65
CA THR A 51 5.55 3.45 -18.62
C THR A 51 4.55 3.96 -17.57
N SER A 52 3.95 5.12 -17.82
CA SER A 52 2.79 5.64 -17.08
C SER A 52 1.53 4.90 -17.51
N GLY A 53 1.52 3.56 -17.34
CA GLY A 53 0.25 2.86 -17.29
C GLY A 53 -0.57 3.41 -16.12
N PRO A 54 -1.91 3.42 -16.20
CA PRO A 54 -2.74 3.79 -15.06
C PRO A 54 -2.27 2.98 -13.85
N LEU A 55 -2.20 3.63 -12.68
CA LEU A 55 -1.91 2.96 -11.42
C LEU A 55 -2.94 1.83 -11.30
N VAL A 56 -2.53 0.59 -11.57
CA VAL A 56 -3.38 -0.56 -11.32
C VAL A 56 -3.43 -0.62 -9.81
N VAL A 57 -4.52 -0.11 -9.24
CA VAL A 57 -4.85 -0.41 -7.86
C VAL A 57 -5.14 -1.91 -7.86
N ASP A 58 -4.09 -2.68 -7.57
CA ASP A 58 -4.16 -4.13 -7.43
C ASP A 58 -5.03 -4.40 -6.21
N THR A 59 -6.32 -4.44 -6.49
CA THR A 59 -7.39 -4.51 -5.53
C THR A 59 -7.54 -5.99 -5.21
N PHE A 60 -6.86 -6.44 -4.17
CA PHE A 60 -6.96 -7.79 -3.60
C PHE A 60 -8.39 -8.14 -3.10
N TYR A 61 -9.36 -8.34 -4.00
CA TYR A 61 -10.76 -8.61 -3.62
C TYR A 61 -11.01 -10.06 -3.22
N ASN A 62 -10.89 -10.37 -1.93
CA ASN A 62 -11.31 -11.66 -1.37
C ASN A 62 -12.62 -11.52 -0.55
N PRO A 63 -13.75 -12.12 -0.98
CA PRO A 63 -15.03 -12.02 -0.27
C PRO A 63 -15.09 -12.74 1.09
N ASN A 64 -14.04 -13.47 1.48
CA ASN A 64 -13.95 -14.16 2.79
C ASN A 64 -12.97 -13.47 3.76
N ASN A 65 -12.39 -12.31 3.39
CA ASN A 65 -11.37 -11.63 4.16
C ASN A 65 -11.93 -10.50 5.03
N GLN A 66 -11.91 -10.69 6.35
CA GLN A 66 -12.27 -9.67 7.36
C GLN A 66 -11.04 -9.17 8.13
N GLY A 67 -9.92 -8.90 7.47
CA GLY A 67 -8.86 -8.08 8.04
C GLY A 67 -7.47 -8.57 7.71
N ASN A 68 -6.67 -7.63 7.19
CA ASN A 68 -5.24 -7.63 6.88
C ASN A 68 -4.78 -8.14 5.52
N SER A 69 -4.75 -7.26 4.53
CA SER A 69 -3.54 -6.85 3.78
C SER A 69 -3.99 -6.23 2.46
N GLY A 70 -3.59 -4.99 2.20
CA GLY A 70 -3.84 -4.27 0.95
C GLY A 70 -4.89 -3.16 1.08
N ASP A 71 -4.41 -1.91 1.08
CA ASP A 71 -5.08 -0.65 1.41
C ASP A 71 -6.31 -0.21 0.59
N ASN A 72 -7.05 -1.10 -0.09
CA ASN A 72 -8.19 -0.64 -0.93
C ASN A 72 -9.44 -1.53 -0.90
N LEU A 73 -9.67 -2.37 0.13
CA LEU A 73 -10.66 -3.44 -0.06
C LEU A 73 -11.59 -3.85 1.07
N HIS A 74 -12.08 -2.84 1.79
CA HIS A 74 -13.32 -2.94 2.56
C HIS A 74 -14.37 -1.90 2.15
N LEU A 75 -14.43 -1.59 0.85
CA LEU A 75 -15.58 -0.90 0.23
C LEU A 75 -16.91 -1.68 0.39
N LEU A 76 -16.90 -2.85 1.02
CA LEU A 76 -18.10 -3.62 1.34
C LEU A 76 -18.92 -3.06 2.52
N ASP A 77 -18.34 -2.20 3.38
CA ASP A 77 -19.09 -1.51 4.45
C ASP A 77 -19.90 -0.31 3.91
N ARG A 78 -19.55 0.15 2.71
CA ARG A 78 -20.41 0.99 1.86
C ARG A 78 -20.83 0.18 0.64
N PRO A 79 -21.81 -0.72 0.77
CA PRO A 79 -22.18 -1.62 -0.31
C PRO A 79 -22.72 -0.91 -1.56
N ASP A 80 -22.86 0.41 -1.51
CA ASP A 80 -23.27 1.32 -2.58
C ASP A 80 -22.11 1.91 -3.40
N VAL A 81 -20.84 1.70 -3.00
CA VAL A 81 -19.69 2.34 -3.67
C VAL A 81 -19.14 1.46 -4.80
N ALA A 82 -19.24 1.97 -6.02
CA ALA A 82 -18.67 1.32 -7.20
C ALA A 82 -17.15 1.57 -7.28
N ILE A 83 -16.38 0.57 -7.70
CA ILE A 83 -14.93 0.67 -7.85
C ILE A 83 -14.46 0.21 -9.22
N CYS A 84 -13.30 0.72 -9.62
CA CYS A 84 -12.63 0.32 -10.84
C CYS A 84 -11.91 -1.02 -10.62
N LEU A 85 -12.42 -2.06 -11.25
CA LEU A 85 -11.80 -3.38 -11.28
C LEU A 85 -11.45 -3.78 -12.71
N ARG A 86 -10.39 -4.58 -12.86
CA ARG A 86 -9.98 -5.09 -14.17
C ARG A 86 -11.09 -5.93 -14.80
N ALA A 87 -11.36 -5.67 -16.08
CA ALA A 87 -12.29 -6.47 -16.86
C ALA A 87 -11.73 -7.87 -17.16
N CYS A 88 -12.59 -8.88 -17.25
CA CYS A 88 -12.19 -10.22 -17.68
C CYS A 88 -13.32 -10.97 -18.38
N GLU A 89 -12.95 -11.96 -19.18
CA GLU A 89 -13.84 -13.04 -19.63
C GLU A 89 -13.54 -14.34 -18.88
N THR A 90 -12.28 -14.55 -18.51
CA THR A 90 -11.78 -15.71 -17.77
C THR A 90 -10.74 -15.28 -16.72
N PRO A 91 -10.46 -16.12 -15.70
CA PRO A 91 -9.40 -15.82 -14.73
C PRO A 91 -8.01 -15.61 -15.33
N THR A 92 -7.76 -16.08 -16.55
CA THR A 92 -6.50 -15.86 -17.26
C THR A 92 -6.29 -14.40 -17.64
N ASP A 93 -7.37 -13.65 -17.88
CA ASP A 93 -7.30 -12.22 -18.22
C ASP A 93 -6.88 -11.36 -17.01
N CYS A 94 -6.97 -11.94 -15.80
CA CYS A 94 -6.60 -11.30 -14.54
C CYS A 94 -5.12 -11.42 -14.20
N VAL A 95 -4.37 -12.27 -14.93
CA VAL A 95 -2.94 -12.45 -14.71
C VAL A 95 -2.19 -11.23 -15.22
N ASP A 96 -1.66 -10.43 -14.31
CA ASP A 96 -0.88 -9.27 -14.66
C ASP A 96 0.59 -9.59 -14.95
N ARG A 97 1.32 -8.58 -15.44
CA ARG A 97 2.72 -8.70 -15.91
C ARG A 97 3.68 -9.17 -14.81
N GLY A 98 3.71 -10.47 -14.61
CA GLY A 98 4.48 -11.14 -13.58
C GLY A 98 3.80 -12.47 -13.34
N ASN A 99 4.22 -13.50 -14.05
CA ASN A 99 3.77 -14.87 -13.77
C ASN A 99 4.47 -15.40 -12.49
N ASP A 100 4.41 -14.60 -11.42
CA ASP A 100 4.77 -15.07 -10.09
C ASP A 100 3.65 -15.95 -9.55
N ALA A 101 3.94 -16.68 -8.48
CA ALA A 101 3.03 -17.69 -7.96
C ALA A 101 1.73 -17.13 -7.38
N ILE A 102 1.69 -15.86 -6.96
CA ILE A 102 0.51 -15.26 -6.34
C ILE A 102 -0.38 -14.56 -7.36
N HIS A 103 0.13 -14.15 -8.52
CA HIS A 103 -0.67 -13.50 -9.57
C HIS A 103 -1.11 -14.44 -10.70
N GLN A 104 -1.08 -15.76 -10.50
CA GLN A 104 -1.54 -16.73 -11.51
C GLN A 104 -3.07 -16.80 -11.60
N ALA A 105 -3.59 -17.30 -12.73
CA ALA A 105 -5.03 -17.42 -12.99
C ALA A 105 -5.77 -18.21 -11.90
N GLY A 106 -5.08 -19.15 -11.25
CA GLY A 106 -5.59 -19.92 -10.11
C GLY A 106 -6.01 -19.06 -8.92
N ASN A 107 -5.48 -17.85 -8.77
CA ASN A 107 -5.73 -16.94 -7.65
C ASN A 107 -6.82 -15.90 -7.93
N TYR A 108 -7.44 -15.95 -9.12
CA TYR A 108 -8.52 -15.03 -9.48
C TYR A 108 -9.83 -15.78 -9.76
N LEU A 109 -10.94 -15.05 -9.61
CA LEU A 109 -12.24 -15.35 -10.20
C LEU A 109 -12.54 -14.26 -11.21
N CYS A 110 -13.18 -14.64 -12.31
CA CYS A 110 -13.83 -13.69 -13.20
C CYS A 110 -15.32 -13.67 -12.89
N THR A 111 -15.76 -12.72 -12.08
CA THR A 111 -17.15 -12.62 -11.62
C THR A 111 -17.73 -11.31 -12.12
N GLN A 112 -18.91 -11.34 -12.74
CA GLN A 112 -19.53 -10.15 -13.35
C GLN A 112 -18.59 -9.41 -14.35
N GLN A 113 -17.77 -10.18 -15.08
CA GLN A 113 -16.75 -9.69 -16.00
C GLN A 113 -15.69 -8.78 -15.35
N VAL A 114 -15.44 -8.93 -14.05
CA VAL A 114 -14.32 -8.30 -13.36
C VAL A 114 -13.45 -9.31 -12.60
N CYS A 115 -12.17 -8.98 -12.48
CA CYS A 115 -11.17 -9.76 -11.77
C CYS A 115 -11.32 -9.59 -10.26
N VAL A 116 -11.43 -10.73 -9.59
CA VAL A 116 -11.66 -10.85 -8.14
C VAL A 116 -10.56 -11.73 -7.57
N TYR A 117 -9.66 -11.16 -6.77
CA TYR A 117 -8.53 -11.90 -6.22
C TYR A 117 -8.91 -12.78 -5.02
N LYS A 118 -8.93 -14.09 -5.20
CA LYS A 118 -9.27 -15.05 -4.12
C LYS A 118 -8.23 -15.12 -3.02
N GLY A 119 -7.00 -14.71 -3.31
CA GLY A 119 -5.87 -14.99 -2.46
C GLY A 119 -4.93 -16.06 -2.99
N CYS A 120 -3.84 -16.26 -2.28
CA CYS A 120 -2.96 -17.40 -2.40
C CYS A 120 -3.73 -18.71 -2.10
N ASN A 121 -3.34 -19.80 -2.73
CA ASN A 121 -3.88 -21.14 -2.46
C ASN A 121 -2.99 -21.96 -1.52
N SER A 122 -1.72 -21.59 -1.34
CA SER A 122 -0.78 -22.36 -0.53
C SER A 122 0.41 -21.55 -0.03
N ASN A 123 1.05 -22.03 1.04
CA ASN A 123 2.33 -21.46 1.50
C ASN A 123 3.44 -21.55 0.45
N ALA A 124 3.37 -22.54 -0.45
CA ALA A 124 4.35 -22.67 -1.52
C ALA A 124 4.29 -21.50 -2.51
N GLU A 125 3.09 -20.96 -2.79
CA GLU A 125 2.96 -19.76 -3.61
C GLU A 125 3.60 -18.54 -2.94
N CYS A 126 3.46 -18.42 -1.62
CA CYS A 126 4.08 -17.34 -0.86
C CYS A 126 5.61 -17.46 -0.77
N GLU A 127 6.14 -18.68 -0.61
CA GLU A 127 7.57 -18.94 -0.61
C GLU A 127 8.20 -18.69 -1.99
N GLU A 128 7.49 -19.02 -3.08
CA GLU A 128 7.94 -18.70 -4.44
C GLU A 128 7.90 -17.20 -4.73
N PHE A 129 6.89 -16.48 -4.22
CA PHE A 129 6.78 -15.03 -4.37
C PHE A 129 7.88 -14.28 -3.60
N GLN A 130 8.26 -14.74 -2.40
CA GLN A 130 9.31 -14.13 -1.58
C GLN A 130 10.33 -15.18 -1.09
N PRO A 131 11.25 -15.65 -1.97
CA PRO A 131 12.20 -16.70 -1.61
C PRO A 131 13.10 -16.30 -0.43
N GLY A 132 13.17 -17.18 0.58
CA GLY A 132 14.02 -16.99 1.76
C GLY A 132 13.37 -16.19 2.89
N MET A 133 12.13 -15.73 2.70
CA MET A 133 11.31 -15.12 3.74
C MET A 133 10.27 -16.12 4.24
N ASP A 134 9.98 -16.14 5.54
CA ASP A 134 9.01 -17.07 6.14
C ASP A 134 7.58 -16.51 6.00
N TYR A 135 7.11 -16.37 4.75
CA TYR A 135 5.73 -15.98 4.43
C TYR A 135 4.81 -17.19 4.39
N LYS A 136 3.58 -17.01 4.87
CA LYS A 136 2.51 -18.00 4.81
C LYS A 136 1.31 -17.44 4.08
N CYS A 137 0.60 -18.34 3.44
CA CYS A 137 -0.72 -18.03 2.92
C CYS A 137 -1.69 -17.95 4.10
N ASP A 138 -2.21 -16.77 4.37
CA ASP A 138 -3.24 -16.59 5.38
C ASP A 138 -4.61 -16.76 4.73
N ALA A 139 -5.33 -17.80 5.15
CA ALA A 139 -6.65 -18.11 4.64
C ALA A 139 -7.67 -17.02 4.95
N LYS A 140 -7.45 -16.22 6.01
CA LYS A 140 -8.31 -15.09 6.33
C LYS A 140 -8.09 -13.98 5.31
N SER A 141 -6.84 -13.56 5.11
CA SER A 141 -6.56 -12.47 4.18
C SER A 141 -6.64 -12.85 2.70
N GLY A 142 -6.35 -14.11 2.38
CA GLY A 142 -5.91 -14.51 1.04
C GLY A 142 -4.53 -13.96 0.69
N GLY A 143 -3.85 -13.25 1.58
CA GLY A 143 -2.54 -12.66 1.34
C GLY A 143 -1.41 -13.58 1.77
N CYS A 144 -0.22 -13.32 1.22
CA CYS A 144 1.01 -13.80 1.81
C CYS A 144 1.41 -12.87 2.95
N VAL A 145 1.47 -13.40 4.16
CA VAL A 145 1.78 -12.65 5.38
C VAL A 145 3.03 -13.22 6.05
N SER A 146 3.83 -12.35 6.66
CA SER A 146 5.01 -12.78 7.40
C SER A 146 4.59 -13.67 8.56
N SER A 147 5.35 -14.72 8.80
CA SER A 147 5.24 -15.49 10.04
C SER A 147 6.03 -14.82 11.17
N CYS A 148 5.77 -15.27 12.39
CA CYS A 148 6.36 -14.67 13.58
C CYS A 148 6.44 -15.65 14.76
N LEU A 149 7.30 -15.32 15.71
CA LEU A 149 7.29 -15.86 17.08
C LEU A 149 6.84 -14.79 18.09
N SER A 150 6.95 -13.51 17.72
CA SER A 150 6.57 -12.34 18.49
C SER A 150 6.16 -11.19 17.56
N ALA A 151 5.51 -10.15 18.09
CA ALA A 151 5.13 -8.99 17.28
C ALA A 151 6.34 -8.27 16.65
N SER A 152 7.50 -8.31 17.31
CA SER A 152 8.73 -7.72 16.78
C SER A 152 9.29 -8.45 15.55
N ASP A 153 8.81 -9.66 15.22
CA ASP A 153 9.17 -10.34 13.97
C ASP A 153 8.33 -9.83 12.78
N CYS A 154 7.27 -9.05 13.06
CA CYS A 154 6.33 -8.55 12.06
C CYS A 154 6.72 -7.19 11.48
N VAL A 155 7.71 -6.52 12.08
CA VAL A 155 8.14 -5.19 11.63
C VAL A 155 9.21 -5.33 10.55
N SER A 156 9.15 -4.46 9.54
CA SER A 156 10.21 -4.38 8.53
C SER A 156 11.45 -3.67 9.11
N GLU A 157 12.57 -3.74 8.40
CA GLU A 157 13.78 -2.99 8.77
C GLU A 157 13.59 -1.46 8.70
N TRP A 158 12.57 -0.99 7.98
CA TRP A 158 12.22 0.43 7.79
C TRP A 158 11.03 0.80 8.66
N VAL A 159 11.22 0.72 9.98
CA VAL A 159 10.16 0.98 10.97
C VAL A 159 9.73 2.45 10.91
N THR A 160 8.50 2.70 10.48
CA THR A 160 7.78 3.95 10.75
C THR A 160 7.03 3.83 12.07
N ALA A 161 6.62 4.96 12.65
CA ALA A 161 5.94 4.95 13.95
C ALA A 161 4.64 4.13 13.93
N ASP A 162 3.97 4.03 12.79
CA ASP A 162 2.72 3.29 12.57
C ASP A 162 2.91 1.83 12.11
N ALA A 163 4.16 1.39 11.99
CA ALA A 163 4.54 0.04 11.57
C ALA A 163 5.62 -0.55 12.50
N ASP A 164 5.51 -0.27 13.81
CA ASP A 164 6.37 -0.84 14.85
C ASP A 164 5.72 -2.05 15.55
N ASP A 165 6.40 -2.64 16.54
CA ASP A 165 5.96 -3.89 17.17
C ASP A 165 4.64 -3.76 17.92
N ASN A 166 4.31 -2.54 18.36
CA ASN A 166 3.07 -2.22 19.04
C ASN A 166 1.87 -2.26 18.07
N ASN A 167 2.09 -2.13 16.76
CA ASN A 167 1.03 -2.16 15.74
C ASN A 167 0.73 -3.58 15.26
N TYR A 168 1.47 -4.59 15.69
CA TYR A 168 1.25 -5.98 15.27
C TYR A 168 0.87 -6.90 16.44
N THR A 169 0.26 -8.02 16.08
CA THR A 169 0.15 -9.20 16.93
C THR A 169 0.69 -10.39 16.18
N CYS A 170 1.41 -11.25 16.92
CA CYS A 170 1.75 -12.56 16.43
C CYS A 170 0.73 -13.58 16.94
N GLY A 171 -0.11 -14.09 16.03
CA GLY A 171 -1.15 -15.06 16.35
C GLY A 171 -0.61 -16.44 16.75
N ALA A 172 -1.48 -17.29 17.29
CA ALA A 172 -1.12 -18.67 17.65
C ALA A 172 -0.76 -19.55 16.43
N ASP A 173 -1.28 -19.18 15.27
CA ASP A 173 -0.95 -19.70 13.93
C ASP A 173 0.42 -19.22 13.40
N ARG A 174 1.10 -18.36 14.18
CA ARG A 174 2.37 -17.71 13.82
C ARG A 174 2.23 -16.86 12.57
N VAL A 175 1.15 -16.09 12.48
CA VAL A 175 0.90 -15.12 11.43
C VAL A 175 0.94 -13.72 12.04
N CYS A 176 1.64 -12.81 11.37
CA CYS A 176 1.61 -11.39 11.66
C CYS A 176 0.26 -10.79 11.27
N THR A 177 -0.42 -10.21 12.24
CA THR A 177 -1.67 -9.48 12.05
C THR A 177 -1.42 -8.03 12.45
N TYR A 178 -1.53 -7.11 11.50
CA TYR A 178 -1.55 -5.68 11.76
C TYR A 178 -2.83 -5.30 12.52
N LYS A 179 -2.69 -4.50 13.57
CA LYS A 179 -3.79 -4.00 14.39
C LYS A 179 -4.24 -2.60 13.95
N GLY A 180 -3.45 -1.95 13.11
CA GLY A 180 -3.64 -0.55 12.81
C GLY A 180 -2.73 0.38 13.60
N CYS A 181 -2.85 1.65 13.27
CA CYS A 181 -2.31 2.74 14.06
C CYS A 181 -3.02 2.83 15.43
N LEU A 182 -2.33 3.36 16.43
CA LEU A 182 -2.84 3.53 17.79
C LEU A 182 -3.53 4.88 18.00
N ASN A 183 -3.09 5.93 17.31
CA ASN A 183 -3.63 7.29 17.44
C ASN A 183 -3.06 8.24 16.37
N ASP A 184 -3.63 9.44 16.25
CA ASP A 184 -3.19 10.45 15.27
C ASP A 184 -1.74 10.88 15.46
N THR A 185 -1.20 10.89 16.69
CA THR A 185 0.19 11.31 16.93
C THR A 185 1.18 10.37 16.25
N GLU A 186 0.91 9.07 16.28
CA GLU A 186 1.71 8.06 15.59
C GLU A 186 1.74 8.32 14.07
N CYS A 187 0.57 8.52 13.46
CA CYS A 187 0.46 8.85 12.05
C CYS A 187 1.13 10.18 11.68
N GLN A 188 1.02 11.19 12.55
CA GLN A 188 1.65 12.49 12.33
C GLN A 188 3.18 12.43 12.42
N ILE A 189 3.73 11.54 13.26
CA ILE A 189 5.17 11.28 13.32
C ILE A 189 5.62 10.56 12.05
N ALA A 190 4.86 9.57 11.57
CA ALA A 190 5.21 8.78 10.40
C ALA A 190 5.13 9.58 9.09
N TYR A 191 4.05 10.34 8.89
CA TYR A 191 3.71 10.92 7.59
C TYR A 191 3.44 12.43 7.59
N GLY A 192 3.39 13.07 8.76
CA GLY A 192 3.24 14.52 8.92
C GLY A 192 1.87 14.96 9.45
N SER A 193 1.76 16.24 9.81
CA SER A 193 0.68 16.77 10.66
C SER A 193 -0.75 16.65 10.12
N ARG A 194 -0.92 16.32 8.83
CA ARG A 194 -2.23 16.12 8.21
C ARG A 194 -2.75 14.67 8.29
N TYR A 195 -1.92 13.72 8.71
CA TYR A 195 -2.33 12.32 8.78
C TYR A 195 -3.06 12.05 10.10
N LEU A 196 -4.14 11.28 10.00
CA LEU A 196 -4.96 10.87 11.14
C LEU A 196 -5.04 9.35 11.17
N CYS A 197 -5.20 8.80 12.37
CA CYS A 197 -5.40 7.38 12.59
C CYS A 197 -6.89 7.07 12.49
N MET A 198 -7.29 6.41 11.41
CA MET A 198 -8.70 6.24 11.09
C MET A 198 -9.01 4.90 10.45
N ASP A 199 -10.22 4.40 10.72
CA ASP A 199 -10.76 3.20 10.09
C ASP A 199 -11.95 3.61 9.20
N PRO A 200 -11.69 4.23 8.03
CA PRO A 200 -12.77 4.76 7.17
C PRO A 200 -13.65 3.66 6.61
N LEU A 201 -13.16 2.42 6.65
CA LEU A 201 -13.84 1.23 6.16
C LEU A 201 -14.48 0.42 7.31
N ASN A 202 -14.43 0.90 8.55
CA ASN A 202 -15.04 0.29 9.73
C ASN A 202 -14.69 -1.21 9.93
N THR A 203 -13.44 -1.56 9.57
CA THR A 203 -12.87 -2.91 9.66
C THR A 203 -12.45 -3.34 11.06
N GLY A 204 -12.39 -2.38 11.98
CA GLY A 204 -11.71 -2.47 13.28
C GLY A 204 -10.20 -2.26 13.20
N ILE A 205 -9.62 -1.99 12.03
CA ILE A 205 -8.19 -1.80 11.81
C ILE A 205 -7.94 -0.38 11.29
N PRO A 206 -7.67 0.59 12.18
CA PRO A 206 -7.39 1.96 11.76
C PRO A 206 -6.04 2.05 11.03
N VAL A 207 -5.96 2.85 9.97
CA VAL A 207 -4.75 3.09 9.18
C VAL A 207 -4.44 4.58 9.16
N CYS A 208 -3.19 4.93 8.93
CA CYS A 208 -2.80 6.33 8.77
C CYS A 208 -3.26 6.85 7.42
N GLN A 209 -4.14 7.85 7.42
CA GLN A 209 -4.63 8.45 6.18
C GLN A 209 -4.55 9.96 6.21
N LEU A 210 -4.40 10.54 5.03
CA LEU A 210 -4.38 11.98 4.84
C LEU A 210 -5.77 12.57 5.16
N GLY A 211 -5.81 13.50 6.10
CA GLY A 211 -7.01 14.28 6.40
C GLY A 211 -7.29 15.37 5.36
N CYS A 212 -8.55 15.77 5.27
CA CYS A 212 -9.05 16.71 4.27
C CYS A 212 -9.77 17.92 4.88
N PHE A 213 -9.83 19.02 4.12
CA PHE A 213 -10.73 20.13 4.37
C PHE A 213 -11.78 20.29 3.26
N ALA A 214 -11.48 19.75 2.08
CA ALA A 214 -12.40 19.66 0.94
C ALA A 214 -12.13 18.37 0.15
N PRO A 215 -13.06 17.90 -0.69
CA PRO A 215 -12.86 16.73 -1.55
C PRO A 215 -11.57 16.76 -2.39
N ALA A 216 -11.16 17.95 -2.85
CA ALA A 216 -9.93 18.11 -3.62
C ALA A 216 -8.65 17.73 -2.86
N ASP A 217 -8.68 17.71 -1.52
CA ASP A 217 -7.56 17.23 -0.69
C ASP A 217 -7.40 15.70 -0.74
N CYS A 218 -8.43 14.98 -1.18
CA CYS A 218 -8.49 13.51 -1.20
C CYS A 218 -7.97 12.91 -2.52
N VAL A 219 -7.76 13.74 -3.55
CA VAL A 219 -7.28 13.30 -4.86
C VAL A 219 -5.82 12.86 -4.74
N ARG A 220 -5.55 11.58 -5.05
CA ARG A 220 -4.21 10.98 -4.99
C ARG A 220 -3.49 11.07 -6.34
N ASP A 221 -4.19 10.77 -7.42
CA ASP A 221 -3.71 11.01 -8.79
C ASP A 221 -4.71 11.87 -9.58
N VAL A 222 -4.32 13.10 -9.88
CA VAL A 222 -5.14 14.04 -10.67
C VAL A 222 -5.33 13.62 -12.13
N ASN A 223 -4.59 12.61 -12.61
CA ASN A 223 -4.67 12.12 -13.99
C ASN A 223 -5.58 10.88 -14.13
N VAL A 224 -6.08 10.34 -13.02
CA VAL A 224 -7.01 9.21 -13.02
C VAL A 224 -8.40 9.75 -12.75
N ALA A 225 -9.28 9.69 -13.76
CA ALA A 225 -10.64 10.24 -13.66
C ALA A 225 -11.45 9.58 -12.53
N SER A 226 -11.21 8.31 -12.22
CA SER A 226 -11.85 7.66 -11.08
C SER A 226 -11.37 8.17 -9.72
N GLU A 227 -10.30 8.95 -9.64
CA GLU A 227 -9.73 9.50 -8.40
C GLU A 227 -9.86 11.02 -8.27
N ASP A 228 -10.54 11.69 -9.20
CA ASP A 228 -10.74 13.13 -9.16
C ASP A 228 -11.70 13.59 -8.04
N ALA A 229 -11.78 14.90 -7.84
CA ALA A 229 -12.41 15.48 -6.65
C ALA A 229 -13.91 15.17 -6.52
N ASP A 230 -14.62 14.90 -7.62
CA ASP A 230 -16.04 14.54 -7.59
C ASP A 230 -16.30 13.06 -7.31
N ASN A 231 -15.25 12.27 -7.10
CA ASN A 231 -15.33 10.90 -6.58
C ASN A 231 -14.97 10.82 -5.09
N TRP A 232 -14.85 11.96 -4.40
CA TRP A 232 -14.54 12.04 -2.98
C TRP A 232 -15.52 12.94 -2.22
N GLU A 233 -15.72 12.58 -0.96
CA GLU A 233 -16.38 13.42 0.04
C GLU A 233 -15.41 13.68 1.18
N CYS A 234 -15.38 14.92 1.69
CA CYS A 234 -14.64 15.25 2.90
C CYS A 234 -15.63 15.46 4.06
N ILE A 235 -15.68 14.50 4.98
CA ILE A 235 -16.61 14.51 6.11
C ILE A 235 -15.80 14.36 7.39
N ASP A 236 -15.95 15.28 8.34
CA ASP A 236 -15.23 15.28 9.62
C ASP A 236 -13.71 15.08 9.46
N GLU A 237 -13.13 15.82 8.50
CA GLU A 237 -11.71 15.80 8.12
C GLU A 237 -11.24 14.46 7.49
N ARG A 238 -12.16 13.62 7.03
CA ARG A 238 -11.86 12.28 6.45
C ARG A 238 -12.31 12.19 5.00
N CYS A 239 -11.46 11.58 4.19
CA CYS A 239 -11.72 11.29 2.79
C CYS A 239 -12.55 10.01 2.66
N TYR A 240 -13.76 10.15 2.13
CA TYR A 240 -14.61 9.03 1.77
C TYR A 240 -14.69 8.94 0.25
N TYR A 241 -14.27 7.81 -0.31
CA TYR A 241 -14.44 7.54 -1.72
C TYR A 241 -15.92 7.29 -2.02
N SER A 242 -16.51 8.08 -2.92
CA SER A 242 -17.91 7.91 -3.33
C SER A 242 -18.09 6.90 -4.45
N GLY A 243 -16.98 6.45 -5.06
CA GLY A 243 -16.99 5.48 -6.13
C GLY A 243 -16.81 6.11 -7.51
N CYS A 244 -16.44 5.27 -8.47
CA CYS A 244 -16.49 5.63 -9.89
C CYS A 244 -17.96 5.78 -10.33
N LYS A 245 -18.22 6.60 -11.34
CA LYS A 245 -19.57 6.84 -11.87
C LYS A 245 -19.87 6.02 -13.12
N ASN A 246 -18.85 5.58 -13.86
CA ASN A 246 -18.98 4.85 -15.12
C ASN A 246 -17.65 4.17 -15.52
N ASP A 247 -17.70 3.28 -16.51
CA ASP A 247 -16.52 2.55 -17.01
C ASP A 247 -15.46 3.49 -17.62
N GLU A 248 -15.87 4.63 -18.19
CA GLU A 248 -14.94 5.59 -18.77
C GLU A 248 -14.00 6.22 -17.74
N GLU A 249 -14.46 6.46 -16.50
CA GLU A 249 -13.62 6.97 -15.41
C GLU A 249 -12.49 5.99 -15.02
N CYS A 250 -12.71 4.69 -15.19
CA CYS A 250 -11.76 3.66 -14.82
C CYS A 250 -10.63 3.45 -15.83
N GLY A 251 -10.79 3.97 -17.05
CA GLY A 251 -9.82 3.82 -18.13
C GLY A 251 -9.84 2.45 -18.82
N PRO A 252 -8.96 2.26 -19.82
CA PRO A 252 -9.00 1.08 -20.69
C PRO A 252 -8.76 -0.23 -19.93
N GLY A 253 -9.61 -1.24 -20.17
CA GLY A 253 -9.46 -2.57 -19.58
C GLY A 253 -9.98 -2.68 -18.14
N MET A 254 -10.59 -1.63 -17.61
CA MET A 254 -11.21 -1.59 -16.28
C MET A 254 -12.73 -1.38 -16.42
N ARG A 255 -13.49 -1.71 -15.38
CA ARG A 255 -14.93 -1.50 -15.28
C ARG A 255 -15.28 -0.91 -13.93
N CYS A 256 -16.25 0.00 -13.94
CA CYS A 256 -16.84 0.56 -12.75
C CYS A 256 -17.97 -0.35 -12.27
N ILE A 257 -17.75 -1.03 -11.15
CA ILE A 257 -18.70 -2.03 -10.66
C ILE A 257 -18.98 -1.85 -9.17
N ASN A 258 -20.25 -1.95 -8.83
CA ASN A 258 -20.65 -2.17 -7.46
C ASN A 258 -20.74 -3.68 -7.20
N LEU A 259 -19.87 -4.20 -6.34
CA LEU A 259 -19.77 -5.63 -6.03
C LEU A 259 -21.02 -6.21 -5.33
N ASN A 260 -21.97 -5.38 -4.94
CA ASN A 260 -23.24 -5.80 -4.33
C ASN A 260 -24.40 -5.89 -5.32
N ASP A 261 -24.22 -5.44 -6.56
CA ASP A 261 -25.20 -5.61 -7.65
C ASP A 261 -25.17 -7.08 -8.10
N LYS A 262 -25.86 -7.96 -7.36
CA LYS A 262 -25.99 -9.39 -7.67
C LYS A 262 -27.11 -9.71 -8.65
#